data_AF-G2FVY3-F1
#
_entry.id   AF-G2FVY3-F1
#
_cell.length_a   1.000
_cell.length_b   1.000
_cell.length_c   1.000
_cell.angle_alpha   90.00
_cell.angle_beta   90.00
_cell.angle_gamma   90.00
#
_symmetry.space_group_name_H-M   'P 1'
#
loop_
_entity.id
_entity.type
_entity.pdbx_description
1 polymer ?
#
loop_
_entity_poly.entity_id
_entity_poly.type
_entity_poly.pdbx_seq_one_letter_code
_entity_poly.pdbx_strand_id
1 'polypeptide(L)'
;MPKRTNYQNMKFNPLYIVVGALLLIAIFRTHGDSAATTAPITTNWNLQDLDITKNGNALRALLFLETNKTPTSTSPSPSTVLNKPADFYGQYLRFTGTIKSVRSYSPQSSLATIIIGNSTEMIMLTNDASTLLDCFLIGSNLSLTPGSAVTVYGYSPGIRYAQDAQGRVTPQLALIGHFGTVSSSTPDVSPNTTFPVSPSLISPISPSPS
;
A
#
# COMPACT_ATOMS: atom_id res chain seq x y z
N MET A 1 7.54 25.80 41.96
CA MET A 1 6.98 24.57 42.55
C MET A 1 5.46 24.61 42.40
N PRO A 2 4.83 23.72 41.62
CA PRO A 2 3.37 23.74 41.44
C PRO A 2 2.64 23.09 42.62
N LYS A 3 1.57 23.75 43.05
CA LYS A 3 0.73 23.40 44.20
C LYS A 3 -0.12 22.17 43.86
N ARG A 4 0.09 21.05 44.56
CA ARG A 4 -0.77 19.86 44.41
C ARG A 4 -2.15 20.14 45.02
N THR A 5 -3.19 20.16 44.18
CA THR A 5 -4.58 20.17 44.63
C THR A 5 -5.00 18.76 45.06
N ASN A 6 -5.53 18.68 46.28
CA ASN A 6 -5.90 17.46 46.97
C ASN A 6 -7.35 17.08 46.57
N TYR A 7 -7.51 16.11 45.67
CA TYR A 7 -8.81 15.58 45.25
C TYR A 7 -9.23 14.45 46.19
N GLN A 8 -9.60 14.81 47.42
CA GLN A 8 -10.18 13.90 48.41
C GLN A 8 -11.55 14.47 48.79
N ASN A 9 -12.61 13.96 48.15
CA ASN A 9 -14.05 14.11 48.47
C ASN A 9 -14.95 14.36 47.24
N MET A 10 -14.77 13.60 46.17
CA MET A 10 -15.91 13.38 45.25
C MET A 10 -16.70 12.19 45.76
N LYS A 11 -17.85 12.46 46.39
CA LYS A 11 -18.82 11.42 46.75
C LYS A 11 -19.34 10.80 45.45
N PHE A 12 -18.89 9.58 45.16
CA PHE A 12 -19.29 8.81 43.98
C PHE A 12 -20.79 8.54 44.07
N ASN A 13 -21.60 9.25 43.29
CA ASN A 13 -23.02 8.94 43.18
C ASN A 13 -23.18 7.88 42.06
N PRO A 14 -23.56 6.64 42.40
CA PRO A 14 -23.65 5.54 41.44
C PRO A 14 -24.65 5.83 40.30
N LEU A 15 -25.58 6.77 40.49
CA LEU A 15 -26.52 7.20 39.46
C LEU A 15 -25.81 7.80 38.23
N TYR A 16 -24.68 8.48 38.40
CA TYR A 16 -23.92 9.04 37.28
C TYR A 16 -23.23 7.96 36.42
N ILE A 17 -22.87 6.83 37.01
CA ILE A 17 -22.34 5.68 36.27
C ILE A 17 -23.45 5.07 35.39
N VAL A 18 -24.65 4.91 35.95
CA VAL A 18 -25.79 4.34 35.24
C VAL A 18 -26.25 5.24 34.09
N VAL A 19 -26.33 6.56 34.32
CA VAL A 19 -26.69 7.53 33.27
C VAL A 19 -25.59 7.63 32.21
N GLY A 20 -24.31 7.62 32.60
CA GLY A 20 -23.18 7.58 31.66
C GLY A 20 -23.15 6.32 30.80
N ALA A 21 -23.43 5.15 31.39
CA ALA A 21 -23.51 3.88 30.68
C ALA A 21 -24.71 3.84 29.71
N LEU A 22 -25.87 4.36 30.11
CA LEU A 22 -27.04 4.44 29.23
C LEU A 22 -26.84 5.43 28.08
N LEU A 23 -26.12 6.55 28.30
CA LEU A 23 -25.77 7.49 27.25
C LEU A 23 -24.78 6.87 26.24
N LEU A 24 -23.79 6.12 26.74
CA LEU A 24 -22.87 5.33 25.89
C LEU A 24 -23.62 4.28 25.06
N ILE A 25 -24.56 3.55 25.66
CA ILE A 25 -25.40 2.57 24.96
C ILE A 25 -26.31 3.26 23.92
N ALA A 26 -26.81 4.46 24.19
CA ALA A 26 -27.60 5.24 23.24
C ALA A 26 -26.76 5.78 22.06
N ILE A 27 -25.51 6.17 22.30
CA ILE A 27 -24.56 6.58 21.24
C ILE A 27 -24.20 5.36 20.36
N PHE A 28 -23.96 4.19 20.94
CA PHE A 28 -23.75 2.94 20.18
C PHE A 28 -25.01 2.47 19.43
N ARG A 29 -26.22 2.83 19.88
CA ARG A 29 -27.46 2.51 19.16
C ARG A 29 -27.82 3.49 18.03
N THR A 30 -27.29 4.71 18.06
CA THR A 30 -27.63 5.76 17.07
C THR A 30 -26.59 5.89 15.98
N HIS A 31 -25.36 5.46 16.21
CA HIS A 31 -24.49 4.99 15.14
C HIS A 31 -24.84 3.54 14.86
N GLY A 32 -26.01 3.35 14.26
CA GLY A 32 -26.40 2.06 13.74
C GLY A 32 -25.22 1.48 13.00
N ASP A 33 -24.74 0.36 13.52
CA ASP A 33 -24.28 -0.74 12.70
C ASP A 33 -25.28 -0.83 11.54
N SER A 34 -24.95 -0.17 10.42
CA SER A 34 -25.17 -0.83 9.15
C SER A 34 -24.36 -2.09 9.28
N ALA A 35 -24.97 -3.10 9.92
CA ALA A 35 -24.62 -4.48 9.75
C ALA A 35 -24.59 -4.60 8.24
N ALA A 36 -23.37 -4.57 7.70
CA ALA A 36 -23.12 -4.87 6.33
C ALA A 36 -23.82 -6.20 6.18
N THR A 37 -24.97 -6.19 5.52
CA THR A 37 -25.67 -7.40 5.17
C THR A 37 -24.65 -8.09 4.30
N THR A 38 -23.95 -9.07 4.88
CA THR A 38 -22.93 -9.84 4.21
C THR A 38 -23.67 -10.69 3.21
N ALA A 39 -24.07 -10.04 2.11
CA ALA A 39 -24.57 -10.70 0.94
C ALA A 39 -23.54 -11.79 0.63
N PRO A 40 -24.00 -13.01 0.28
CA PRO A 40 -23.08 -14.07 -0.10
C PRO A 40 -22.11 -13.50 -1.14
N ILE A 41 -20.80 -13.67 -0.92
CA ILE A 41 -19.77 -13.16 -1.83
C ILE A 41 -19.99 -13.87 -3.16
N THR A 42 -20.69 -13.22 -4.08
CA THR A 42 -20.84 -13.70 -5.44
C THR A 42 -19.46 -13.64 -6.08
N THR A 43 -19.04 -14.73 -6.72
CA THR A 43 -17.78 -14.82 -7.48
C THR A 43 -17.68 -13.79 -8.62
N ASN A 44 -18.81 -13.17 -8.97
CA ASN A 44 -18.88 -12.13 -9.99
C ASN A 44 -18.28 -10.81 -9.49
N TRP A 45 -17.34 -10.28 -10.26
CA TRP A 45 -16.76 -8.95 -10.08
C TRP A 45 -17.80 -7.85 -10.36
N ASN A 46 -17.75 -6.75 -9.60
CA ASN A 46 -18.51 -5.56 -9.91
C ASN A 46 -17.81 -4.79 -11.04
N LEU A 47 -18.48 -4.71 -12.21
CA LEU A 47 -17.95 -4.04 -13.40
C LEU A 47 -18.42 -2.58 -13.56
N GLN A 48 -19.36 -2.14 -12.73
CA GLN A 48 -20.01 -0.84 -12.86
C GLN A 48 -19.29 0.25 -12.05
N ASP A 49 -18.71 -0.12 -10.91
CA ASP A 49 -17.98 0.81 -10.05
C ASP A 49 -16.49 0.44 -9.97
N LEU A 50 -15.63 1.37 -10.35
CA LEU A 50 -14.18 1.19 -10.33
C LEU A 50 -13.58 1.51 -8.97
N ASP A 51 -14.28 2.26 -8.12
CA ASP A 51 -13.81 2.70 -6.81
C ASP A 51 -13.81 1.51 -5.84
N ILE A 52 -12.60 1.10 -5.43
CA ILE A 52 -12.40 -0.07 -4.57
C ILE A 52 -13.05 0.06 -3.20
N THR A 53 -13.38 1.28 -2.79
CA THR A 53 -14.04 1.55 -1.49
C THR A 53 -15.55 1.31 -1.53
N LYS A 54 -16.13 1.17 -2.73
CA LYS A 54 -17.57 1.06 -2.97
C LYS A 54 -17.97 -0.21 -3.69
N ASN A 55 -17.09 -0.73 -4.54
CA ASN A 55 -17.43 -1.81 -5.46
C ASN A 55 -17.41 -3.22 -4.84
N GLY A 56 -16.80 -3.38 -3.66
CA GLY A 56 -16.66 -4.67 -2.96
C GLY A 56 -15.67 -5.66 -3.62
N ASN A 57 -14.96 -5.26 -4.68
CA ASN A 57 -14.01 -6.10 -5.39
C ASN A 57 -12.75 -6.37 -4.56
N ALA A 58 -12.44 -5.54 -3.57
CA ALA A 58 -11.31 -5.76 -2.67
C ALA A 58 -11.42 -7.11 -1.92
N LEU A 59 -12.60 -7.42 -1.36
CA LEU A 59 -12.86 -8.69 -0.69
C LEU A 59 -12.79 -9.88 -1.66
N ARG A 60 -13.19 -9.69 -2.92
CA ARG A 60 -13.10 -10.72 -3.96
C ARG A 60 -11.66 -11.01 -4.36
N ALA A 61 -10.86 -9.97 -4.54
CA ALA A 61 -9.43 -10.10 -4.81
C ALA A 61 -8.71 -10.85 -3.67
N LEU A 62 -9.07 -10.56 -2.41
CA LEU A 62 -8.59 -11.33 -1.25
C LEU A 62 -8.99 -12.81 -1.33
N LEU A 63 -10.28 -13.10 -1.55
CA LEU A 63 -10.76 -14.48 -1.67
C LEU A 63 -10.05 -15.24 -2.81
N PHE A 64 -9.82 -14.61 -3.95
CA PHE A 64 -9.08 -15.19 -5.07
C PHE A 64 -7.61 -15.47 -4.71
N LEU A 65 -6.98 -14.57 -3.94
CA LEU A 65 -5.62 -14.76 -3.43
C LEU A 65 -5.53 -15.95 -2.48
N GLU A 66 -6.55 -16.15 -1.62
CA GLU A 66 -6.58 -17.26 -0.68
C GLU A 66 -6.92 -18.60 -1.33
N THR A 67 -7.81 -18.61 -2.32
CA THR A 67 -8.33 -19.84 -2.93
C THR A 67 -7.47 -20.35 -4.08
N ASN A 68 -6.86 -19.47 -4.88
CA ASN A 68 -6.02 -19.86 -6.00
C ASN A 68 -4.56 -19.99 -5.56
N LYS A 69 -4.11 -21.22 -5.30
CA LYS A 69 -2.77 -21.49 -4.74
C LYS A 69 -1.63 -21.37 -5.76
N THR A 70 -1.92 -21.53 -7.05
CA THR A 70 -0.89 -21.51 -8.11
C THR A 70 -1.37 -20.72 -9.33
N PRO A 71 -1.67 -19.41 -9.16
CA PRO A 71 -2.17 -18.60 -10.26
C PRO A 71 -1.07 -18.36 -11.30
N THR A 72 -1.41 -18.49 -12.58
CA THR A 72 -0.52 -18.05 -13.67
C THR A 72 -0.58 -16.54 -13.79
N SER A 73 0.57 -15.88 -13.62
CA SER A 73 0.65 -14.41 -13.70
C SER A 73 0.70 -13.90 -15.14
N THR A 74 0.00 -12.81 -15.42
CA THR A 74 0.16 -12.00 -16.63
C THR A 74 0.86 -10.68 -16.30
N SER A 75 1.55 -10.08 -17.27
CA SER A 75 2.30 -8.81 -17.08
C SER A 75 1.80 -7.73 -18.05
N PRO A 76 0.53 -7.28 -17.96
CA PRO A 76 0.04 -6.20 -18.80
C PRO A 76 0.73 -4.87 -18.46
N SER A 77 0.63 -3.89 -19.36
CA SER A 77 1.06 -2.51 -19.07
C SER A 77 0.22 -1.92 -17.93
N PRO A 78 0.82 -1.37 -16.86
CA PRO A 78 0.09 -0.78 -15.73
C PRO A 78 -0.92 0.29 -16.16
N SER A 79 -0.52 1.21 -17.04
CA SER A 79 -1.40 2.25 -17.60
C SER A 79 -2.61 1.67 -18.35
N THR A 80 -2.46 0.54 -19.05
CA THR A 80 -3.59 -0.13 -19.70
C THR A 80 -4.58 -0.65 -18.67
N VAL A 81 -4.09 -1.25 -17.57
CA VAL A 81 -4.94 -1.73 -16.48
C VAL A 81 -5.60 -0.57 -15.74
N LEU A 82 -4.91 0.54 -15.49
CA LEU A 82 -5.49 1.73 -14.85
C LEU A 82 -6.64 2.31 -15.69
N ASN A 83 -6.49 2.34 -17.02
CA ASN A 83 -7.50 2.90 -17.92
C ASN A 83 -8.73 2.00 -18.09
N LYS A 84 -8.56 0.67 -17.99
CA LYS A 84 -9.62 -0.32 -18.16
C LYS A 84 -9.50 -1.46 -17.13
N PRO A 85 -9.66 -1.19 -15.83
CA PRO A 85 -9.39 -2.18 -14.78
C PRO A 85 -10.32 -3.39 -14.87
N ALA A 86 -11.57 -3.18 -15.33
CA ALA A 86 -12.57 -4.22 -15.45
C ALA A 86 -12.17 -5.36 -16.41
N ASP A 87 -11.35 -5.07 -17.44
CA ASP A 87 -10.85 -6.08 -18.39
C ASP A 87 -9.86 -7.06 -17.73
N PHE A 88 -9.31 -6.70 -16.56
CA PHE A 88 -8.28 -7.45 -15.84
C PHE A 88 -8.76 -8.04 -14.51
N TYR A 89 -10.04 -7.88 -14.17
CA TYR A 89 -10.62 -8.49 -12.98
C TYR A 89 -10.52 -10.02 -13.02
N GLY A 90 -10.14 -10.62 -11.89
CA GLY A 90 -9.91 -12.07 -11.78
C GLY A 90 -8.60 -12.55 -12.42
N GLN A 91 -7.85 -11.67 -13.09
CA GLN A 91 -6.53 -12.00 -13.60
C GLN A 91 -5.47 -11.77 -12.51
N TYR A 92 -4.55 -12.71 -12.41
CA TYR A 92 -3.41 -12.57 -11.51
C TYR A 92 -2.31 -11.78 -12.23
N LEU A 93 -2.05 -10.57 -11.75
CA LEU A 93 -1.20 -9.59 -12.43
C LEU A 93 0.16 -9.54 -11.76
N ARG A 94 1.19 -9.27 -12.57
CA ARG A 94 2.56 -8.98 -12.16
C ARG A 94 2.92 -7.56 -12.56
N PHE A 95 3.38 -6.76 -11.60
CA PHE A 95 3.90 -5.43 -11.85
C PHE A 95 5.28 -5.24 -11.25
N THR A 96 6.11 -4.47 -11.94
CA THR A 96 7.45 -4.09 -11.49
C THR A 96 7.56 -2.57 -11.46
N GLY A 97 8.28 -2.05 -10.48
CA GLY A 97 8.44 -0.60 -10.30
C GLY A 97 9.31 -0.24 -9.12
N THR A 98 9.30 1.02 -8.76
CA THR A 98 10.10 1.59 -7.67
C THR A 98 9.19 2.01 -6.51
N ILE A 99 9.56 1.62 -5.29
CA ILE A 99 8.82 2.01 -4.08
C ILE A 99 8.88 3.52 -3.90
N LYS A 100 7.72 4.15 -3.74
CA LYS A 100 7.61 5.58 -3.40
C LYS A 100 7.36 5.79 -1.92
N SER A 101 6.54 4.95 -1.31
CA SER A 101 6.30 4.96 0.14
C SER A 101 5.86 3.59 0.63
N VAL A 102 6.19 3.30 1.88
CA VAL A 102 5.75 2.10 2.60
C VAL A 102 5.14 2.57 3.90
N ARG A 103 3.99 2.03 4.24
CA ARG A 103 3.39 2.20 5.56
C ARG A 103 2.88 0.86 6.05
N SER A 104 3.09 0.61 7.33
CA SER A 104 2.30 -0.41 8.01
C SER A 104 0.84 -0.05 7.85
N TYR A 105 0.05 -1.04 7.52
CA TYR A 105 -1.35 -0.84 7.25
C TYR A 105 -2.03 -0.17 8.46
N SER A 106 -2.63 1.02 8.26
CA SER A 106 -3.19 1.83 9.35
C SER A 106 -4.65 1.45 9.62
N PRO A 107 -5.08 1.37 10.91
CA PRO A 107 -6.48 1.17 11.30
C PRO A 107 -7.47 2.21 10.74
N GLN A 108 -6.97 3.33 10.21
CA GLN A 108 -7.78 4.42 9.64
C GLN A 108 -8.11 4.22 8.15
N SER A 109 -7.59 3.17 7.52
CA SER A 109 -7.92 2.87 6.12
C SER A 109 -9.34 2.31 6.02
N SER A 110 -10.13 2.75 5.04
CA SER A 110 -11.47 2.21 4.77
C SER A 110 -11.46 0.72 4.38
N LEU A 111 -10.29 0.20 3.98
CA LEU A 111 -10.09 -1.21 3.64
C LEU A 111 -9.61 -2.04 4.85
N ALA A 112 -9.43 -1.42 6.03
CA ALA A 112 -8.84 -2.07 7.21
C ALA A 112 -9.69 -3.20 7.76
N THR A 113 -10.99 -3.13 7.51
CA THR A 113 -11.96 -4.14 7.92
C THR A 113 -11.93 -5.39 7.03
N ILE A 114 -11.27 -5.32 5.86
CA ILE A 114 -11.31 -6.37 4.83
C ILE A 114 -10.05 -7.25 4.89
N ILE A 115 -8.90 -6.69 5.30
CA ILE A 115 -7.62 -7.40 5.26
C ILE A 115 -7.32 -8.02 6.62
N ILE A 116 -7.33 -9.35 6.69
CA ILE A 116 -7.10 -10.13 7.91
C ILE A 116 -5.59 -10.41 8.06
N GLY A 117 -5.00 -10.00 9.18
CA GLY A 117 -3.60 -10.30 9.55
C GLY A 117 -2.59 -9.19 9.24
N ASN A 118 -1.29 -9.53 9.29
CA ASN A 118 -0.21 -8.59 8.98
C ASN A 118 -0.24 -8.21 7.50
N SER A 119 -0.43 -6.93 7.21
CA SER A 119 -0.39 -6.40 5.87
C SER A 119 0.45 -5.14 5.80
N THR A 120 1.05 -4.93 4.63
CA THR A 120 1.82 -3.73 4.31
C THR A 120 1.14 -3.00 3.17
N GLU A 121 0.99 -1.69 3.31
CA GLU A 121 0.54 -0.84 2.23
C GLU A 121 1.75 -0.15 1.61
N MET A 122 1.87 -0.26 0.29
CA MET A 122 3.01 0.25 -0.45
C MET A 122 2.52 1.00 -1.68
N ILE A 123 2.96 2.25 -1.83
CA ILE A 123 2.79 2.98 -3.07
C ILE A 123 4.05 2.76 -3.91
N MET A 124 3.89 2.30 -5.14
CA MET A 124 4.99 2.19 -6.10
C MET A 124 4.67 2.95 -7.38
N LEU A 125 5.73 3.52 -7.98
CA LEU A 125 5.69 4.02 -9.34
C LEU A 125 6.08 2.88 -10.26
N THR A 126 5.21 2.50 -11.19
CA THR A 126 5.49 1.37 -12.08
C THR A 126 6.51 1.72 -13.15
N ASN A 127 7.03 0.70 -13.82
CA ASN A 127 8.04 0.82 -14.88
C ASN A 127 7.59 1.63 -16.11
N ASP A 128 6.28 1.87 -16.29
CA ASP A 128 5.74 2.82 -17.28
C ASP A 128 5.92 4.30 -16.88
N ALA A 129 6.59 4.56 -15.75
CA ALA A 129 6.95 5.87 -15.20
C ALA A 129 5.79 6.84 -14.93
N SER A 130 4.54 6.38 -15.05
CA SER A 130 3.36 7.25 -14.99
C SER A 130 2.26 6.70 -14.09
N THR A 131 2.15 5.38 -13.95
CA THR A 131 1.11 4.77 -13.14
C THR A 131 1.59 4.60 -11.69
N LEU A 132 0.79 5.12 -10.75
CA LEU A 132 0.94 4.82 -9.33
C LEU A 132 0.11 3.59 -9.00
N LEU A 133 0.74 2.62 -8.36
CA LEU A 133 0.12 1.40 -7.88
C LEU A 133 0.08 1.44 -6.34
N ASP A 134 -1.13 1.33 -5.79
CA ASP A 134 -1.41 1.21 -4.37
C ASP A 134 -1.57 -0.28 -4.02
N CYS A 135 -0.53 -0.83 -3.40
CA CYS A 135 -0.39 -2.25 -3.13
C CYS A 135 -0.76 -2.57 -1.68
N PHE A 136 -1.72 -3.47 -1.51
CA PHE A 136 -2.09 -4.09 -0.24
C PHE A 136 -1.49 -5.49 -0.17
N LEU A 137 -0.41 -5.63 0.58
CA LEU A 137 0.46 -6.80 0.54
C LEU A 137 0.29 -7.64 1.79
N ILE A 138 -0.29 -8.83 1.62
CA ILE A 138 -0.70 -9.72 2.70
C ILE A 138 0.45 -10.63 3.13
N GLY A 139 0.56 -10.88 4.43
CA GLY A 139 1.58 -11.77 5.00
C GLY A 139 3.00 -11.24 4.87
N SER A 140 3.16 -9.95 4.56
CA SER A 140 4.46 -9.33 4.36
C SER A 140 4.92 -8.57 5.61
N ASN A 141 5.93 -9.11 6.29
CA ASN A 141 6.75 -8.41 7.30
C ASN A 141 8.10 -8.03 6.69
N LEU A 142 8.08 -7.49 5.46
CA LEU A 142 9.30 -7.22 4.73
C LEU A 142 9.81 -5.81 5.05
N SER A 143 11.12 -5.70 5.28
CA SER A 143 11.82 -4.42 5.37
C SER A 143 11.93 -3.81 3.99
N LEU A 144 10.89 -3.09 3.58
CA LEU A 144 10.83 -2.42 2.29
C LEU A 144 11.42 -1.02 2.40
N THR A 145 12.28 -0.67 1.46
CA THR A 145 12.95 0.63 1.44
C THR A 145 12.45 1.46 0.25
N PRO A 146 11.92 2.68 0.48
CA PRO A 146 11.62 3.61 -0.61
C PRO A 146 12.82 3.80 -1.55
N GLY A 147 12.58 3.83 -2.85
CA GLY A 147 13.60 3.89 -3.89
C GLY A 147 14.08 2.53 -4.41
N SER A 148 13.79 1.42 -3.73
CA SER A 148 14.13 0.08 -4.23
C SER A 148 13.20 -0.34 -5.37
N ALA A 149 13.75 -1.11 -6.32
CA ALA A 149 12.96 -1.81 -7.32
C ALA A 149 12.30 -3.06 -6.72
N VAL A 150 11.06 -3.33 -7.11
CA VAL A 150 10.26 -4.46 -6.59
C VAL A 150 9.39 -5.00 -7.70
N THR A 151 9.09 -6.30 -7.60
CA THR A 151 7.99 -6.92 -8.33
C THR A 151 6.92 -7.36 -7.34
N VAL A 152 5.66 -7.00 -7.62
CA VAL A 152 4.49 -7.44 -6.86
C VAL A 152 3.59 -8.27 -7.74
N TYR A 153 2.83 -9.15 -7.10
CA TYR A 153 1.85 -10.01 -7.76
C TYR A 153 0.54 -9.93 -7.01
N GLY A 154 -0.59 -9.93 -7.72
CA GLY A 154 -1.89 -9.85 -7.07
C GLY A 154 -3.05 -9.71 -8.03
N TYR A 155 -4.25 -9.57 -7.48
CA TYR A 155 -5.46 -9.25 -8.23
C TYR A 155 -5.75 -7.76 -8.08
N SER A 156 -6.11 -7.08 -9.17
CA SER A 156 -6.53 -5.69 -9.12
C SER A 156 -8.04 -5.59 -8.87
N PRO A 157 -8.49 -4.99 -7.75
CA PRO A 157 -9.92 -4.77 -7.51
C PRO A 157 -10.48 -3.51 -8.18
N GLY A 158 -9.63 -2.67 -8.77
CA GLY A 158 -10.04 -1.40 -9.38
C GLY A 158 -9.09 -0.26 -9.05
N ILE A 159 -9.65 0.93 -8.91
CA ILE A 159 -8.95 2.20 -8.73
C ILE A 159 -9.21 2.73 -7.31
N ARG A 160 -8.17 3.25 -6.67
CA ARG A 160 -8.30 4.07 -5.47
C ARG A 160 -8.07 5.53 -5.83
N TYR A 161 -8.91 6.40 -5.27
CA TYR A 161 -8.73 7.84 -5.36
C TYR A 161 -7.99 8.32 -4.11
N ALA A 162 -6.72 8.69 -4.26
CA ALA A 162 -5.89 9.16 -3.17
C ALA A 162 -5.72 10.69 -3.24
N GLN A 163 -5.93 11.35 -2.11
CA GLN A 163 -5.72 12.79 -2.00
C GLN A 163 -4.27 13.09 -1.55
N ASP A 164 -3.59 13.99 -2.26
CA ASP A 164 -2.25 14.45 -1.90
C ASP A 164 -2.28 15.55 -0.82
N ALA A 165 -1.11 15.98 -0.35
CA ALA A 165 -0.97 17.02 0.67
C ALA A 165 -1.48 18.40 0.21
N GLN A 166 -1.65 18.59 -1.10
CA GLN A 166 -2.20 19.79 -1.71
C GLN A 166 -3.72 19.68 -1.95
N GLY A 167 -4.33 18.59 -1.53
CA GLY A 167 -5.76 18.34 -1.67
C GLY A 167 -6.18 17.80 -3.04
N ARG A 168 -5.25 17.51 -3.95
CA ARG A 168 -5.57 16.97 -5.28
C ARG A 168 -5.86 15.49 -5.18
N VAL A 169 -6.92 15.06 -5.85
CA VAL A 169 -7.30 13.64 -5.91
C VAL A 169 -6.70 13.04 -7.17
N THR A 170 -5.93 11.96 -7.00
CA THR A 170 -5.29 11.23 -8.09
C THR A 170 -5.78 9.78 -8.11
N PRO A 171 -6.11 9.23 -9.29
CA PRO A 171 -6.41 7.82 -9.42
C PRO A 171 -5.13 7.01 -9.29
N GLN A 172 -5.17 5.94 -8.51
CA GLN A 172 -4.11 4.97 -8.33
C GLN A 172 -4.67 3.59 -8.62
N LEU A 173 -3.93 2.78 -9.37
CA LEU A 173 -4.32 1.39 -9.59
C LEU A 173 -4.16 0.65 -8.26
N ALA A 174 -5.16 -0.12 -7.85
CA ALA A 174 -5.06 -0.91 -6.62
C ALA A 174 -4.64 -2.34 -6.92
N LEU A 175 -3.87 -2.94 -6.02
CA LEU A 175 -3.48 -4.35 -6.08
C LEU A 175 -3.60 -4.99 -4.70
N ILE A 176 -4.27 -6.13 -4.60
CA ILE A 176 -4.26 -6.98 -3.40
C ILE A 176 -3.44 -8.23 -3.70
N GLY A 177 -2.39 -8.46 -2.94
CA GLY A 177 -1.40 -9.45 -3.35
C GLY A 177 -0.26 -9.69 -2.39
N HIS A 178 0.88 -10.09 -2.94
CA HIS A 178 2.10 -10.39 -2.21
C HIS A 178 3.34 -9.99 -3.02
N PHE A 179 4.48 -9.96 -2.33
CA PHE A 179 5.76 -9.72 -2.97
C PHE A 179 6.15 -10.86 -3.90
N GLY A 180 6.72 -10.48 -5.03
CA GLY A 180 7.65 -11.34 -5.74
C GLY A 180 8.89 -11.58 -4.91
N THR A 181 9.57 -12.70 -5.13
CA THR A 181 10.95 -12.86 -4.69
C THR A 181 11.72 -11.62 -5.11
N VAL A 182 12.17 -10.84 -4.13
CA VAL A 182 13.10 -9.73 -4.35
C VAL A 182 14.37 -10.43 -4.81
N SER A 183 14.71 -10.35 -6.10
CA SER A 183 16.05 -10.68 -6.52
C SER A 183 16.95 -9.70 -5.80
N SER A 184 17.55 -10.14 -4.69
CA SER A 184 18.67 -9.48 -4.06
C SER A 184 19.82 -9.58 -5.06
N SER A 185 19.82 -8.73 -6.08
CA SER A 185 21.07 -8.32 -6.67
C SER A 185 21.77 -7.52 -5.57
N THR A 186 22.40 -8.24 -4.64
CA THR A 186 23.64 -7.74 -4.05
C THR A 186 24.43 -7.24 -5.26
N PRO A 187 24.79 -5.95 -5.34
CA PRO A 187 25.76 -5.55 -6.35
C PRO A 187 26.95 -6.46 -6.11
N ASP A 188 27.23 -7.32 -7.08
CA ASP A 188 28.43 -8.14 -7.07
C ASP A 188 29.59 -7.16 -7.21
N VAL A 189 30.01 -6.61 -6.07
CA VAL A 189 31.28 -5.91 -5.95
C VAL A 189 32.32 -7.01 -6.05
N SER A 190 32.56 -7.44 -7.27
CA SER A 190 33.71 -8.26 -7.62
C SER A 190 34.95 -7.44 -7.25
N PRO A 191 35.76 -7.85 -6.26
CA PRO A 191 36.90 -7.07 -5.82
C PRO A 191 38.08 -7.39 -6.73
N ASN A 192 38.02 -7.06 -8.03
CA ASN A 192 39.25 -7.05 -8.83
C ASN A 192 39.10 -6.31 -10.17
N THR A 193 39.27 -5.00 -10.16
CA THR A 193 39.87 -4.31 -11.30
C THR A 193 40.90 -3.34 -10.78
N THR A 194 42.15 -3.78 -10.76
CA THR A 194 43.34 -2.93 -10.77
C THR A 194 43.15 -1.89 -11.87
N PHE A 195 42.96 -0.63 -11.49
CA PHE A 195 42.98 0.48 -12.42
C PHE A 195 44.40 0.60 -13.00
N PRO A 196 44.60 0.56 -14.33
CA PRO A 196 45.85 1.04 -14.90
C PRO A 196 45.94 2.54 -14.62
N VAL A 197 47.00 2.92 -13.90
CA VAL A 197 47.40 4.31 -13.71
C VAL A 197 47.63 4.91 -15.10
N SER A 198 46.81 5.88 -15.52
CA SER A 198 47.12 6.69 -16.69
C SER A 198 48.38 7.52 -16.39
N PRO A 199 49.44 7.41 -17.20
CA PRO A 199 50.57 8.32 -17.06
C PRO A 199 50.14 9.73 -17.47
N SER A 200 50.23 10.66 -16.52
CA SER A 200 50.09 12.10 -16.75
C SER A 200 51.11 12.55 -17.79
N LEU A 201 50.63 12.97 -18.97
CA LEU A 201 51.44 13.68 -19.95
C LEU A 201 51.78 15.07 -19.40
N ILE A 202 52.98 15.21 -18.86
CA ILE A 202 53.61 16.51 -18.57
C ILE A 202 54.00 17.11 -19.93
N SER A 203 53.33 18.20 -20.33
CA SER A 203 53.76 19.00 -21.48
C SER A 203 54.99 19.83 -21.10
N PRO A 204 56.05 19.88 -21.93
CA PRO A 204 57.19 20.75 -21.67
C PRO A 204 56.84 22.21 -21.92
N ILE A 205 57.22 23.07 -20.96
CA ILE A 205 57.18 24.53 -21.08
C ILE A 205 58.27 24.95 -22.08
N SER A 206 57.87 25.64 -23.14
CA SER A 206 58.79 26.25 -24.10
C SER A 206 59.26 27.62 -23.56
N PRO A 207 60.57 27.95 -23.54
CA PRO A 207 61.03 29.28 -23.16
C PRO A 207 60.83 30.27 -24.30
N SER A 208 60.25 31.42 -23.98
CA SER A 208 60.12 32.57 -24.89
C SER A 208 61.48 33.18 -25.19
N PRO A 209 61.81 33.52 -26.45
CA PRO A 209 62.95 34.37 -26.74
C PRO A 209 62.63 35.84 -26.49
N SER A 210 63.66 36.57 -26.08
CA SER A 210 63.72 38.01 -25.85
C SER A 210 63.64 38.83 -27.13
#